data_AF-A0AAE9Z1G7-F1
#
_entry.id   AF-A0AAE9Z1G7-F1
#
_cell.length_a   1.000
_cell.length_b   1.000
_cell.length_c   1.000
_cell.angle_alpha   90.00
_cell.angle_beta   90.00
_cell.angle_gamma   90.00
#
_symmetry.space_group_name_H-M   'P 1'
#
loop_
_entity.id
_entity.type
_entity.pdbx_description
1 polymer ?
#
loop_
_entity_poly.entity_id
_entity_poly.type
_entity_poly.pdbx_seq_one_letter_code
_entity_poly.pdbx_strand_id
1 'polypeptide(L)'
;MTDMISAVIMFFPDDEAKTAASHSILTCERPEAPSPFAASFEKVSDHFQSLGFTVNRADVNQSISGELALFNEIFDDDIEVSLHPQTGDAVVYLEHELLIPPELRQDISRIVIPDAPEYFL
;
A
#
# COMPACT_ATOMS: atom_id res chain seq x y z
N MET A 1 -11.58 -22.60 0.74
CA MET A 1 -10.53 -21.80 1.41
C MET A 1 -10.32 -20.63 0.48
N THR A 2 -10.57 -19.39 0.92
CA THR A 2 -10.37 -18.20 0.10
C THR A 2 -8.96 -17.68 0.34
N ASP A 3 -8.22 -17.42 -0.73
CA ASP A 3 -6.87 -16.86 -0.63
C ASP A 3 -6.97 -15.41 -0.17
N MET A 4 -6.31 -15.11 0.94
CA MET A 4 -6.27 -13.76 1.52
C MET A 4 -4.93 -13.13 1.17
N ILE A 5 -4.97 -11.94 0.57
CA ILE A 5 -3.77 -11.17 0.27
C ILE A 5 -3.82 -9.82 0.96
N SER A 6 -2.67 -9.15 1.05
CA SER A 6 -2.56 -7.82 1.62
C SER A 6 -1.75 -6.93 0.71
N ALA A 7 -2.11 -5.66 0.66
CA ALA A 7 -1.36 -4.62 -0.04
C ALA A 7 -1.03 -3.47 0.92
N VAL A 8 0.14 -2.88 0.74
CA VAL A 8 0.59 -1.68 1.44
C VAL A 8 0.28 -0.47 0.57
N ILE A 9 -0.30 0.54 1.20
CA ILE A 9 -0.59 1.83 0.59
C ILE A 9 0.56 2.77 0.91
N MET A 10 1.22 3.25 -0.14
CA MET A 10 2.22 4.31 -0.04
C MET A 10 1.56 5.66 -0.26
N PHE A 11 1.70 6.53 0.73
CA PHE A 11 1.31 7.93 0.65
C PHE A 11 2.51 8.73 0.15
N PHE A 12 2.27 9.85 -0.53
CA PHE A 12 3.33 10.69 -1.07
C PHE A 12 4.38 11.09 -0.03
N PRO A 13 5.66 11.13 -0.44
CA PRO A 13 6.43 12.35 -0.22
C PRO A 13 7.18 12.77 -1.50
N ASP A 14 6.53 12.83 -2.66
CA ASP A 14 7.21 13.27 -3.90
C ASP A 14 7.11 14.79 -4.07
N ASP A 15 8.02 15.48 -3.40
CA ASP A 15 8.43 16.83 -3.73
C ASP A 15 9.47 16.71 -4.86
N GLU A 16 9.02 16.66 -6.13
CA GLU A 16 9.88 16.64 -7.34
C GLU A 16 10.94 17.78 -7.35
N ALA A 17 10.84 18.75 -6.43
CA ALA A 17 11.74 19.88 -6.30
C ALA A 17 13.04 19.64 -5.50
N LYS A 18 13.27 18.48 -4.85
CA LYS A 18 14.47 18.27 -4.01
C LYS A 18 15.59 17.50 -4.70
N THR A 19 16.18 18.12 -5.72
CA THR A 19 17.56 17.82 -6.12
C THR A 19 18.55 18.46 -5.14
N ALA A 20 19.19 17.69 -4.24
CA ALA A 20 20.51 18.06 -3.70
C ALA A 20 21.25 16.91 -2.98
N ALA A 21 22.46 16.69 -3.50
CA ALA A 21 23.66 15.96 -3.05
C ALA A 21 23.65 15.08 -1.79
N SER A 22 24.25 13.89 -1.99
CA SER A 22 24.89 12.99 -1.02
C SER A 22 25.24 13.58 0.35
N HIS A 23 24.83 12.83 1.38
CA HIS A 23 25.25 12.91 2.77
C HIS A 23 24.85 14.18 3.54
N SER A 24 23.71 14.14 4.23
CA SER A 24 23.48 14.88 5.48
C SER A 24 22.38 14.20 6.31
N ILE A 25 22.59 14.20 7.62
CA ILE A 25 21.89 13.43 8.65
C ILE A 25 20.42 13.86 8.79
N LEU A 26 19.52 12.89 8.95
CA LEU A 26 18.09 13.09 9.28
C LEU A 26 17.95 13.56 10.73
N THR A 27 17.61 14.83 10.96
CA THR A 27 17.10 15.29 12.26
C THR A 27 15.60 15.02 12.33
N CYS A 28 15.20 14.06 13.17
CA CYS A 28 13.80 13.85 13.52
C CYS A 28 13.31 14.99 14.42
N GLU A 29 12.90 16.10 13.84
CA GLU A 29 12.08 17.08 14.57
C GLU A 29 10.63 16.57 14.59
N ARG A 30 10.08 16.40 15.80
CA ARG A 30 8.66 16.07 16.00
C ARG A 30 7.82 17.14 15.30
N PRO A 31 6.96 16.80 14.31
CA PRO A 31 6.05 17.77 13.77
C PRO A 31 5.01 18.13 14.85
N GLU A 32 5.06 19.36 15.36
CA GLU A 32 4.10 19.91 16.34
C GLU A 32 2.76 20.34 15.70
N ALA A 33 2.50 20.00 14.43
CA ALA A 33 1.25 20.24 13.74
C ALA A 33 0.64 18.91 13.24
N PRO A 34 -0.71 18.72 13.25
CA PRO A 34 -1.32 17.57 12.61
C PRO A 34 -0.93 17.60 11.14
N SER A 35 -0.12 16.61 10.74
CA SER A 35 0.38 16.54 9.38
C SER A 35 -0.79 16.39 8.42
N PRO A 36 -0.80 17.08 7.25
CA PRO A 36 -1.86 16.95 6.25
C PRO A 36 -2.15 15.49 5.86
N PHE A 37 -1.21 14.57 6.10
CA PHE A 37 -1.39 13.13 5.95
C PHE A 37 -2.54 12.56 6.79
N ALA A 38 -2.87 13.09 7.98
CA ALA A 38 -3.90 12.49 8.84
C ALA A 38 -5.29 12.43 8.17
N ALA A 39 -5.66 13.48 7.43
CA ALA A 39 -6.91 13.52 6.66
C ALA A 39 -6.86 12.56 5.46
N SER A 40 -5.71 12.42 4.79
CA SER A 40 -5.51 11.46 3.72
C SER A 40 -5.60 10.01 4.22
N PHE A 41 -5.02 9.70 5.39
CA PHE A 41 -5.14 8.37 6.02
C PHE A 41 -6.60 8.01 6.31
N GLU A 42 -7.37 8.93 6.87
CA GLU A 42 -8.80 8.71 7.16
C GLU A 42 -9.59 8.52 5.87
N LYS A 43 -9.43 9.41 4.88
CA LYS A 43 -10.11 9.30 3.59
C LYS A 43 -9.81 7.98 2.87
N VAL A 44 -8.54 7.57 2.83
CA VAL A 44 -8.12 6.32 2.20
C VAL A 44 -8.64 5.11 2.98
N SER A 45 -8.65 5.18 4.32
CA SER A 45 -9.24 4.14 5.17
C SER A 45 -10.72 3.96 4.89
N ASP A 46 -11.49 5.05 4.93
CA ASP A 46 -12.94 5.02 4.69
C ASP A 46 -13.26 4.47 3.30
N HIS A 47 -12.49 4.87 2.28
CA HIS A 47 -12.65 4.39 0.92
C HIS A 47 -12.49 2.86 0.84
N PHE A 48 -11.34 2.32 1.27
CA PHE A 48 -11.11 0.88 1.16
C PHE A 48 -11.99 0.04 2.11
N GLN A 49 -12.35 0.56 3.28
CA GLN A 49 -13.35 -0.09 4.15
C GLN A 49 -14.73 -0.16 3.49
N SER A 50 -15.14 0.90 2.77
CA SER A 50 -16.42 0.90 2.05
C SER A 50 -16.47 -0.12 0.91
N LEU A 51 -15.31 -0.48 0.35
CA LEU A 51 -15.14 -1.53 -0.65
C LEU A 51 -15.04 -2.94 -0.05
N GLY A 52 -15.09 -3.07 1.29
CA GLY A 52 -15.07 -4.35 1.99
C GLY A 52 -13.67 -4.83 2.39
N PHE A 53 -12.62 -4.03 2.19
CA PHE A 53 -11.29 -4.38 2.70
C PHE A 53 -11.20 -4.19 4.21
N THR A 54 -10.42 -5.06 4.85
CA THR A 54 -9.93 -4.80 6.21
C THR A 54 -8.74 -3.85 6.13
N VAL A 55 -8.85 -2.68 6.75
CA VAL A 55 -7.77 -1.67 6.75
C VAL A 55 -7.00 -1.73 8.05
N ASN A 56 -5.68 -1.91 7.98
CA ASN A 56 -4.77 -1.87 9.10
C ASN A 56 -3.91 -0.61 9.04
N ARG A 57 -3.94 0.21 10.10
CA ARG A 57 -3.17 1.46 10.22
C ARG A 57 -2.06 1.27 11.24
N ALA A 58 -0.82 1.54 10.86
CA ALA A 58 0.34 1.45 11.73
C ALA A 58 1.19 2.72 11.58
N ASP A 59 1.16 3.61 12.57
CA ASP A 59 1.91 4.88 12.72
C ASP A 59 2.12 5.75 11.46
N VAL A 60 2.91 5.27 10.48
CA VAL A 60 3.27 5.94 9.23
C VAL A 60 2.82 5.21 7.95
N ASN A 61 2.26 4.01 8.08
CA ASN A 61 1.83 3.15 6.97
C ASN A 61 0.37 2.73 7.12
N GLN A 62 -0.27 2.42 5.99
CA GLN A 62 -1.59 1.79 5.95
C GLN A 62 -1.53 0.59 5.01
N SER A 63 -2.15 -0.52 5.41
CA SER A 63 -2.34 -1.69 4.55
C SER A 63 -3.80 -2.08 4.47
N ILE A 64 -4.14 -2.75 3.38
CA ILE A 64 -5.46 -3.31 3.12
C ILE A 64 -5.33 -4.81 2.93
N SER A 65 -6.26 -5.56 3.52
CA SER A 65 -6.32 -7.02 3.43
C SER A 65 -7.72 -7.45 3.01
N GLY A 66 -7.80 -8.46 2.16
CA GLY A 66 -9.05 -8.92 1.57
C GLY A 66 -8.87 -10.21 0.79
N GLU A 67 -9.99 -10.77 0.33
CA GLU A 67 -9.98 -11.95 -0.53
C GLU A 67 -9.39 -11.60 -1.90
N LEU A 68 -8.63 -12.52 -2.50
CA LEU A 68 -8.05 -12.34 -3.84
C LEU A 68 -9.10 -11.92 -4.88
N ALA A 69 -10.29 -12.51 -4.83
CA ALA A 69 -11.40 -12.19 -5.73
C ALA A 69 -11.83 -10.71 -5.60
N LEU A 70 -11.80 -10.16 -4.39
CA LEU A 70 -12.11 -8.74 -4.16
C LEU A 70 -11.03 -7.83 -4.75
N PHE A 71 -9.76 -8.22 -4.65
CA PHE A 71 -8.68 -7.46 -5.29
C PHE A 71 -8.83 -7.47 -6.83
N ASN A 72 -9.09 -8.62 -7.44
CA ASN A 72 -9.31 -8.70 -8.89
C ASN A 72 -10.52 -7.88 -9.32
N GLU A 73 -11.61 -7.90 -8.55
CA GLU A 73 -12.81 -7.11 -8.83
C GLU A 73 -12.56 -5.59 -8.74
N ILE A 74 -11.89 -5.13 -7.69
CA ILE A 74 -11.71 -3.70 -7.42
C ILE A 74 -10.61 -3.09 -8.30
N PHE A 75 -9.52 -3.81 -8.52
CA PHE A 75 -8.37 -3.32 -9.29
C PHE A 75 -8.45 -3.67 -10.77
N ASP A 76 -9.45 -4.45 -11.20
CA ASP A 76 -9.63 -4.92 -12.58
C ASP A 76 -8.34 -5.54 -13.13
N ASP A 77 -7.71 -6.40 -12.33
CA ASP A 77 -6.42 -7.04 -12.60
C ASP A 77 -6.53 -8.56 -12.46
N ASP A 78 -5.63 -9.30 -13.10
CA ASP A 78 -5.57 -10.76 -13.03
C ASP A 78 -4.50 -11.18 -12.03
N ILE A 79 -4.81 -11.00 -10.75
CA ILE A 79 -3.91 -11.35 -9.66
C ILE A 79 -4.02 -12.85 -9.38
N GLU A 80 -2.88 -13.53 -9.48
CA GLU A 80 -2.77 -14.96 -9.23
C GLU A 80 -1.89 -15.24 -8.00
N VAL A 81 -2.26 -16.24 -7.21
CA VAL A 81 -1.41 -16.76 -6.13
C VAL A 81 -0.87 -18.12 -6.55
N SER A 82 0.46 -18.26 -6.58
CA SER A 82 1.08 -19.57 -6.83
C SER A 82 2.30 -19.79 -5.96
N LEU A 83 2.84 -21.02 -5.96
CA LEU A 83 4.02 -21.35 -5.17
C LEU A 83 5.29 -21.03 -5.95
N HIS A 84 6.18 -20.27 -5.34
CA HIS A 84 7.47 -19.96 -5.91
C HIS A 84 8.28 -21.25 -6.09
N PRO A 85 8.76 -21.57 -7.30
CA PRO A 85 9.29 -22.90 -7.63
C PRO A 85 10.59 -23.26 -6.91
N GLN A 86 11.32 -22.28 -6.37
CA GLN A 86 12.60 -22.52 -5.67
C GLN A 86 12.47 -22.51 -4.15
N THR A 87 11.59 -21.69 -3.60
CA THR A 87 11.45 -21.53 -2.14
C THR A 87 10.24 -22.27 -1.59
N GLY A 88 9.23 -22.54 -2.43
CA GLY A 88 7.97 -23.14 -2.02
C GLY A 88 7.04 -22.17 -1.31
N ASP A 89 7.36 -20.88 -1.27
CA ASP A 89 6.54 -19.85 -0.64
C ASP A 89 5.38 -19.44 -1.55
N ALA A 90 4.25 -19.06 -0.96
CA ALA A 90 3.16 -18.46 -1.71
C ALA A 90 3.56 -17.05 -2.16
N VAL A 91 3.52 -16.80 -3.45
CA VAL A 91 3.82 -15.50 -4.07
C VAL A 91 2.62 -15.04 -4.87
N VAL A 92 2.45 -13.72 -4.94
CA VAL A 92 1.37 -13.08 -5.67
C VAL A 92 1.94 -12.56 -6.99
N TYR A 93 1.40 -13.04 -8.10
CA TYR A 93 1.74 -12.58 -9.44
C TYR A 93 0.72 -11.55 -9.89
N LEU A 94 1.25 -10.43 -10.38
CA LEU A 94 0.50 -9.32 -10.93
C LEU A 94 0.89 -9.19 -12.41
N GLU A 95 -0.08 -9.14 -13.31
CA GLU A 95 0.22 -8.82 -14.71
C GLU A 95 0.61 -7.34 -14.84
N HIS A 96 -0.02 -6.47 -14.05
CA HIS A 96 0.17 -5.02 -14.08
C HIS A 96 0.36 -4.41 -12.68
N GLU A 97 0.76 -3.13 -12.63
CA GLU A 97 0.71 -2.40 -11.37
C GLU A 97 -0.74 -2.07 -10.98
N LEU A 98 -1.10 -2.27 -9.72
CA LEU A 98 -2.43 -1.95 -9.22
C LEU A 98 -2.74 -0.46 -9.43
N LEU A 99 -3.82 -0.20 -10.14
CA LEU A 99 -4.24 1.16 -10.46
C LEU A 99 -4.81 1.86 -9.23
N ILE A 100 -4.37 3.11 -9.01
CA ILE A 100 -4.93 3.95 -7.96
C ILE A 100 -6.32 4.44 -8.37
N PRO A 101 -7.36 4.22 -7.51
CA PRO A 101 -8.69 4.80 -7.72
C PRO A 101 -8.60 6.31 -7.97
N PRO A 102 -9.27 6.86 -9.00
CA PRO A 102 -9.18 8.28 -9.38
C PRO A 102 -9.33 9.27 -8.22
N GLU A 103 -10.22 8.97 -7.27
CA GLU A 103 -10.53 9.74 -6.07
C GLU A 103 -9.39 9.80 -5.04
N LEU A 104 -8.44 8.86 -5.10
CA LEU A 104 -7.31 8.75 -4.17
C LEU A 104 -5.97 9.19 -4.78
N ARG A 105 -5.92 9.53 -6.08
CA ARG A 105 -4.66 9.91 -6.77
C ARG A 105 -3.93 11.12 -6.19
N GLN A 106 -4.62 11.94 -5.40
CA GLN A 106 -4.02 13.09 -4.71
C GLN A 106 -3.51 12.74 -3.30
N ASP A 107 -3.90 11.57 -2.78
CA ASP A 107 -3.62 11.13 -1.41
C ASP A 107 -2.58 10.01 -1.36
N ILE A 108 -2.56 9.13 -2.36
CA ILE A 108 -1.67 7.96 -2.43
C ILE A 108 -0.79 8.00 -3.67
N SER A 109 0.46 7.59 -3.51
CA SER A 109 1.44 7.50 -4.60
C SER A 109 1.46 6.12 -5.25
N ARG A 110 1.25 5.05 -4.46
CA ARG A 110 1.25 3.68 -4.97
C ARG A 110 0.54 2.69 -4.05
N ILE A 111 0.06 1.59 -4.61
CA ILE A 111 -0.40 0.40 -3.88
C ILE A 111 0.51 -0.75 -4.28
N VAL A 112 1.07 -1.46 -3.30
CA VAL A 112 2.02 -2.56 -3.52
C VAL A 112 1.55 -3.78 -2.77
N ILE A 113 1.42 -4.91 -3.46
CA ILE A 113 1.34 -6.21 -2.80
C ILE A 113 2.79 -6.62 -2.54
N PRO A 114 3.26 -6.64 -1.28
CA PRO A 114 4.59 -7.12 -1.01
C PRO A 114 4.66 -8.59 -1.41
N ASP A 115 5.68 -8.97 -2.18
CA ASP A 115 6.06 -10.37 -2.34
C ASP A 115 6.19 -10.96 -0.93
N ALA A 116 5.41 -11.99 -0.61
CA ALA A 116 5.36 -12.55 0.73
C ALA A 116 6.77 -12.93 1.24
N PRO A 117 6.94 -13.04 2.56
CA PRO A 117 6.97 -12.01 3.57
C PRO A 117 8.43 -11.73 3.95
N GLU A 118 8.93 -10.55 3.66
CA GLU A 118 9.98 -9.99 4.50
C GLU A 118 9.37 -8.81 5.28
N TYR A 119 9.36 -8.94 6.62
CA TYR A 119 9.20 -7.86 7.59
C TYR A 119 7.78 -7.39 7.98
N PHE A 120 7.14 -8.13 8.90
CA PHE A 120 6.53 -7.54 10.11
C PHE A 120 6.72 -8.50 11.29
N LEU A 121 7.92 -8.48 11.89
CA LEU A 121 8.20 -9.02 13.23
C LEU A 121 8.36 -7.87 14.22
#